data_AF-A0A9N9ZNI0-F1
#
_entry.id   AF-A0A9N9ZNI0-F1
#
_cell.length_a   1.000
_cell.length_b   1.000
_cell.length_c   1.000
_cell.angle_alpha   90.00
_cell.angle_beta   90.00
_cell.angle_gamma   90.00
#
_symmetry.space_group_name_H-M   'P 1'
#
loop_
_entity.id
_entity.type
_entity.pdbx_description
1 polymer ?
#
loop_
_entity_poly.entity_id
_entity_poly.type
_entity_poly.pdbx_seq_one_letter_code
_entity_poly.pdbx_strand_id
1 'polypeptide(L)'
;MARDIDLRDKISCIEESLSFVPHDMLKSLITQENVEEVLKNTNPKAHELDTWSAAYRGKLASFVIKDANAIFAILLMMKRPRRIEEFFENRLKNEILPISVIGKERPPKVQSRNMHMTMAEDRLRNTFLSSVWEPSDIREFIIKQWIFLSPVLKQSEFEFEFKFDFEMTLPWTPCYSPVEPIRGVYAQVEKRAVPISHFNLTWGQHLIAVKKLTGGRQEKNAKKEADALKLLRTIQSEHVIKGIIYFKKQTMKDSSQTFWHLEFKGEKPELGKDFLVWAVGQLFGLMDAIRMMHDLGLRHGDLKPENILCFPDSSQPGAIPVRLVITDVGLSKAHEKSTSERKEQLREATTTTVSTTRYQPPELKMQRTEDHVLPRCFDVWSAGCIFMEFLVWMLYGKKELLTFTRKTESVEYWEKDDKCFKVRKVVCEQLHAMTQDENCTNDPALVGLADLIKNNFLIIDVWSLVHGRDKNIVSRVSLTRNKSSASTKLMKTSKKLTKRIARVLTNKQRNCSDTLQERYRDTSEQATENIRKIKTEILSRTNGVD
;
A
#
# COMPACT_ATOMS: atom_id res chain seq x y z
N MET A 1 -4.06 48.42 -7.40
CA MET A 1 -2.96 47.75 -8.12
C MET A 1 -2.07 46.88 -7.23
N ALA A 2 -1.63 47.33 -6.04
CA ALA A 2 -0.63 46.59 -5.26
C ALA A 2 -1.10 45.22 -4.68
N ARG A 3 -2.38 45.05 -4.32
CA ARG A 3 -2.89 43.79 -3.72
C ARG A 3 -3.45 42.75 -4.72
N ASP A 4 -3.82 43.16 -5.94
CA ASP A 4 -4.16 42.23 -7.04
C ASP A 4 -2.95 41.39 -7.46
N ILE A 5 -1.79 42.05 -7.50
CA ILE A 5 -0.49 41.45 -7.76
C ILE A 5 -0.18 40.46 -6.62
N ASP A 6 -0.43 40.86 -5.36
CA ASP A 6 -0.20 40.02 -4.18
C ASP A 6 -1.00 38.70 -4.18
N LEU A 7 -2.30 38.70 -4.48
CA LEU A 7 -3.10 37.45 -4.46
C LEU A 7 -2.71 36.48 -5.59
N ARG A 8 -2.50 36.99 -6.80
CA ARG A 8 -2.08 36.18 -7.95
C ARG A 8 -0.67 35.65 -7.77
N ASP A 9 0.23 36.44 -7.20
CA ASP A 9 1.61 36.02 -6.94
C ASP A 9 1.64 34.98 -5.82
N LYS A 10 0.81 35.11 -4.77
CA LYS A 10 0.62 34.06 -3.75
C LYS A 10 0.17 32.73 -4.37
N ILE A 11 -0.79 32.75 -5.30
CA ILE A 11 -1.24 31.55 -6.00
C ILE A 11 -0.12 30.97 -6.88
N SER A 12 0.59 31.82 -7.63
CA SER A 12 1.73 31.41 -8.45
C SER A 12 2.84 30.77 -7.62
N CYS A 13 3.20 31.34 -6.46
CA CYS A 13 4.22 30.77 -5.58
C CYS A 13 3.84 29.38 -5.06
N ILE A 14 2.55 29.15 -4.77
CA ILE A 14 2.05 27.82 -4.38
C ILE A 14 2.14 26.84 -5.56
N GLU A 15 1.71 27.26 -6.76
CA GLU A 15 1.79 26.47 -7.98
C GLU A 15 3.25 26.09 -8.30
N GLU A 16 4.19 27.03 -8.24
CA GLU A 16 5.61 26.76 -8.48
C GLU A 16 6.19 25.76 -7.48
N SER A 17 5.72 25.80 -6.23
CA SER A 17 6.20 24.92 -5.17
C SER A 17 5.59 23.51 -5.23
N LEU A 18 4.32 23.39 -5.62
CA LEU A 18 3.54 22.14 -5.47
C LEU A 18 3.04 21.57 -6.80
N SER A 19 3.11 22.31 -7.91
CA SER A 19 2.51 22.01 -9.22
C SER A 19 0.96 21.95 -9.22
N PHE A 20 0.32 22.27 -8.10
CA PHE A 20 -1.12 22.44 -7.94
C PHE A 20 -1.41 23.34 -6.72
N VAL A 21 -2.65 23.77 -6.55
CA VAL A 21 -3.09 24.60 -5.42
C VAL A 21 -4.03 23.79 -4.51
N PRO A 22 -3.61 23.47 -3.27
CA PRO A 22 -4.46 22.75 -2.32
C PRO A 22 -5.76 23.49 -1.98
N HIS A 23 -6.87 22.75 -1.80
CA HIS A 23 -8.19 23.32 -1.58
C HIS A 23 -8.32 24.20 -0.33
N ASP A 24 -7.65 23.83 0.77
CA ASP A 24 -7.58 24.62 2.00
C ASP A 24 -6.79 25.92 1.80
N MET A 25 -5.64 25.84 1.14
CA MET A 25 -4.86 27.03 0.80
C MET A 25 -5.65 27.96 -0.11
N LEU A 26 -6.33 27.43 -1.14
CA LEU A 26 -7.18 28.22 -2.01
C LEU A 26 -8.32 28.89 -1.23
N LYS A 27 -9.00 28.15 -0.34
CA LYS A 27 -10.05 28.72 0.52
C LYS A 27 -9.52 29.81 1.47
N SER A 28 -8.30 29.67 1.98
CA SER A 28 -7.68 30.69 2.84
C SER A 28 -7.32 31.97 2.09
N LEU A 29 -7.06 31.87 0.78
CA LEU A 29 -6.72 33.00 -0.08
C LEU A 29 -7.96 33.68 -0.66
N ILE A 30 -8.97 32.92 -1.08
CA ILE A 30 -10.20 33.43 -1.69
C ILE A 30 -11.22 33.78 -0.59
N THR A 31 -10.97 34.90 0.11
CA THR A 31 -11.86 35.47 1.13
C THR A 31 -12.76 36.57 0.54
N GLN A 32 -13.83 36.93 1.24
CA GLN A 32 -14.74 38.02 0.81
C GLN A 32 -13.99 39.32 0.57
N GLU A 33 -13.14 39.71 1.51
CA GLU A 33 -12.32 40.92 1.43
C GLU A 33 -11.40 40.90 0.20
N ASN A 34 -10.64 39.81 0.01
CA ASN A 34 -9.70 39.69 -1.10
C ASN A 34 -10.43 39.73 -2.46
N VAL A 35 -11.57 39.04 -2.58
CA VAL A 35 -12.34 39.01 -3.83
C VAL A 35 -12.93 40.38 -4.15
N GLU A 36 -13.56 41.04 -3.17
CA GLU A 36 -14.12 42.38 -3.37
C GLU A 36 -13.05 43.41 -3.74
N GLU A 37 -11.88 43.32 -3.10
CA GLU A 37 -10.75 44.20 -3.40
C GLU A 37 -10.23 43.98 -4.83
N VAL A 38 -10.07 42.72 -5.26
CA VAL A 38 -9.65 42.39 -6.62
C VAL A 38 -10.63 42.95 -7.65
N LEU A 39 -11.93 42.74 -7.41
CA LEU A 39 -12.99 43.21 -8.31
C LEU A 39 -13.09 44.74 -8.36
N LYS A 40 -12.71 45.44 -7.28
CA LYS A 40 -12.62 46.90 -7.23
C LYS A 40 -11.42 47.43 -8.03
N ASN A 41 -10.28 46.74 -7.98
CA ASN A 41 -9.00 47.24 -8.49
C ASN A 41 -8.73 46.91 -9.97
N THR A 42 -9.49 46.00 -10.58
CA THR A 42 -9.27 45.53 -11.96
C THR A 42 -9.89 46.41 -13.05
N ASN A 43 -9.96 47.72 -12.82
CA ASN A 43 -10.51 48.67 -13.80
C ASN A 43 -9.49 49.00 -14.91
N PRO A 44 -9.76 48.67 -16.20
CA PRO A 44 -8.80 48.92 -17.29
C PRO A 44 -8.58 50.39 -17.61
N LYS A 45 -9.44 51.28 -17.11
CA LYS A 45 -9.35 52.72 -17.30
C LYS A 45 -9.45 53.39 -15.95
N ALA A 46 -8.35 53.96 -15.48
CA ALA A 46 -8.25 54.69 -14.21
C ALA A 46 -9.19 55.93 -14.12
N HIS A 47 -9.97 56.23 -15.17
CA HIS A 47 -10.84 57.39 -15.29
C HIS A 47 -12.33 57.10 -15.49
N GLU A 48 -12.77 55.84 -15.59
CA GLU A 48 -14.21 55.51 -15.61
C GLU A 48 -14.66 55.06 -14.22
N LEU A 49 -15.78 55.62 -13.74
CA LEU A 49 -16.43 55.24 -12.48
C LEU A 49 -16.57 53.71 -12.40
N ASP A 50 -16.29 53.16 -11.23
CA ASP A 50 -16.50 51.73 -10.95
C ASP A 50 -17.95 51.36 -11.30
N THR A 51 -18.13 50.58 -12.36
CA THR A 51 -19.46 50.27 -12.92
C THR A 51 -20.29 49.39 -11.99
N TRP A 52 -19.64 48.66 -11.08
CA TRP A 52 -20.34 47.81 -10.12
C TRP A 52 -20.63 48.55 -8.82
N SER A 53 -21.87 48.44 -8.34
CA SER A 53 -22.20 48.87 -6.98
C SER A 53 -21.50 47.98 -5.94
N ALA A 54 -21.24 48.51 -4.74
CA ALA A 54 -20.71 47.72 -3.63
C ALA A 54 -21.58 46.49 -3.33
N ALA A 55 -22.90 46.65 -3.42
CA ALA A 55 -23.86 45.55 -3.25
C ALA A 55 -23.71 44.45 -4.31
N TYR A 56 -23.41 44.81 -5.56
CA TYR A 56 -23.19 43.84 -6.62
C TYR A 56 -21.84 43.12 -6.48
N ARG A 57 -20.76 43.85 -6.13
CA ARG A 57 -19.48 43.22 -5.79
C ARG A 57 -19.61 42.22 -4.65
N GLY A 58 -20.38 42.55 -3.61
CA GLY A 58 -20.65 41.64 -2.50
C GLY A 58 -21.36 40.34 -2.94
N LYS A 59 -22.31 40.43 -3.89
CA LYS A 59 -22.98 39.25 -4.49
C LYS A 59 -22.00 38.38 -5.28
N LEU A 60 -21.16 39.00 -6.12
CA LEU A 60 -20.12 38.27 -6.88
C LEU A 60 -19.14 37.57 -5.93
N ALA A 61 -18.66 38.27 -4.90
CA ALA A 61 -17.76 37.70 -3.91
C ALA A 61 -18.39 36.54 -3.13
N SER A 62 -19.66 36.67 -2.73
CA SER A 62 -20.40 35.58 -2.08
C SER A 62 -20.53 34.35 -3.00
N PHE A 63 -20.79 34.56 -4.28
CA PHE A 63 -20.82 33.49 -5.28
C PHE A 63 -19.46 32.81 -5.45
N VAL A 64 -18.38 33.60 -5.54
CA VAL A 64 -17.00 33.08 -5.65
C VAL A 64 -16.66 32.17 -4.48
N ILE A 65 -16.86 32.63 -3.24
CA ILE A 65 -16.49 31.87 -2.04
C ILE A 65 -17.29 30.56 -1.96
N LYS A 66 -18.58 30.62 -2.29
CA LYS A 66 -19.50 29.49 -2.11
C LYS A 66 -19.39 28.45 -3.23
N ASP A 67 -19.33 28.90 -4.47
CA ASP A 67 -19.66 28.07 -5.63
C ASP A 67 -18.61 28.10 -6.76
N ALA A 68 -17.74 29.12 -6.80
CA ALA A 68 -16.90 29.40 -7.98
C ALA A 68 -15.43 29.78 -7.67
N ASN A 69 -14.89 29.35 -6.52
CA ASN A 69 -13.54 29.75 -6.09
C ASN A 69 -12.43 29.29 -7.06
N ALA A 70 -12.52 28.09 -7.63
CA ALA A 70 -11.56 27.57 -8.60
C ALA A 70 -11.70 28.32 -9.94
N ILE A 71 -12.92 28.57 -10.41
CA ILE A 71 -13.17 29.40 -11.60
C ILE A 71 -12.55 30.79 -11.44
N PHE A 72 -12.81 31.45 -10.31
CA PHE A 72 -12.25 32.77 -10.02
C PHE A 72 -10.71 32.75 -9.98
N ALA A 73 -10.12 31.71 -9.39
CA ALA A 73 -8.67 31.55 -9.35
C ALA A 73 -8.06 31.34 -10.75
N ILE A 74 -8.72 30.59 -11.63
CA ILE A 74 -8.32 30.46 -13.05
C ILE A 74 -8.32 31.84 -13.71
N LEU A 75 -9.40 32.60 -13.55
CA LEU A 75 -9.55 33.94 -14.11
C LEU A 75 -8.51 34.93 -13.56
N LEU A 76 -8.18 34.84 -12.26
CA LEU A 76 -7.08 35.57 -11.64
C LEU A 76 -5.75 35.25 -12.31
N MET A 77 -5.45 33.95 -12.53
CA MET A 77 -4.20 33.52 -13.17
C MET A 77 -4.10 33.98 -14.62
N MET A 78 -5.23 34.10 -15.32
CA MET A 78 -5.37 34.70 -16.66
C MET A 78 -5.32 36.24 -16.67
N LYS A 79 -5.21 36.90 -15.50
CA LYS A 79 -5.31 38.36 -15.33
C LYS A 79 -6.65 38.95 -15.81
N ARG A 80 -7.75 38.18 -15.71
CA ARG A 80 -9.11 38.60 -16.13
C ARG A 80 -10.18 38.29 -15.07
N PRO A 81 -10.02 38.71 -13.80
CA PRO A 81 -10.95 38.36 -12.72
C PRO A 81 -12.38 38.90 -12.93
N ARG A 82 -12.56 39.98 -13.70
CA ARG A 82 -13.89 40.56 -13.96
C ARG A 82 -14.83 39.63 -14.74
N ARG A 83 -14.29 38.67 -15.50
CA ARG A 83 -15.10 37.69 -16.25
C ARG A 83 -15.91 36.76 -15.35
N ILE A 84 -15.71 36.79 -14.03
CA ILE A 84 -16.52 36.03 -13.09
C ILE A 84 -18.01 36.40 -13.16
N GLU A 85 -18.33 37.63 -13.60
CA GLU A 85 -19.69 38.08 -13.85
C GLU A 85 -20.43 37.16 -14.84
N GLU A 86 -19.77 36.75 -15.91
CA GLU A 86 -20.36 35.90 -16.94
C GLU A 86 -20.72 34.51 -16.39
N PHE A 87 -19.87 33.97 -15.50
CA PHE A 87 -20.16 32.70 -14.81
C PHE A 87 -21.27 32.87 -13.77
N PHE A 88 -21.35 34.02 -13.10
CA PHE A 88 -22.40 34.35 -12.14
C PHE A 88 -23.77 34.46 -12.83
N GLU A 89 -23.87 35.22 -13.91
CA GLU A 89 -25.09 35.41 -14.70
C GLU A 89 -25.59 34.09 -15.30
N ASN A 90 -24.68 33.26 -15.82
CA ASN A 90 -25.00 31.96 -16.38
C ASN A 90 -25.11 30.84 -15.32
N ARG A 91 -25.00 31.17 -14.02
CA ARG A 91 -25.09 30.24 -12.89
C ARG A 91 -24.16 29.02 -13.03
N LEU A 92 -22.94 29.25 -13.50
CA LEU A 92 -21.93 28.23 -13.74
C LEU A 92 -20.99 28.12 -12.54
N LYS A 93 -20.98 26.96 -11.89
CA LYS A 93 -20.19 26.67 -10.68
C LYS A 93 -18.97 25.83 -11.01
N ASN A 94 -18.08 25.61 -10.05
CA ASN A 94 -16.91 24.74 -10.21
C ASN A 94 -17.22 23.33 -10.76
N GLU A 95 -18.45 22.83 -10.58
CA GLU A 95 -18.93 21.54 -11.12
C GLU A 95 -18.81 21.42 -12.65
N ILE A 96 -18.72 22.54 -13.38
CA ILE A 96 -18.51 22.54 -14.84
C ILE A 96 -17.10 22.08 -15.22
N LEU A 97 -16.13 22.12 -14.30
CA LEU A 97 -14.76 21.74 -14.57
C LEU A 97 -14.61 20.20 -14.50
N PRO A 98 -13.76 19.56 -15.33
CA PRO A 98 -12.91 20.19 -16.33
C PRO A 98 -13.64 20.48 -17.64
N ILE A 99 -13.26 21.58 -18.29
CA ILE A 99 -13.75 21.98 -19.61
C ILE A 99 -12.75 21.54 -20.68
N SER A 100 -13.26 21.10 -21.83
CA SER A 100 -12.46 20.79 -23.02
C SER A 100 -13.07 21.34 -24.30
N VAL A 101 -12.23 21.52 -25.32
CA VAL A 101 -12.67 21.89 -26.68
C VAL A 101 -13.05 20.64 -27.46
N ILE A 102 -14.18 20.69 -28.17
CA ILE A 102 -14.64 19.67 -29.11
C ILE A 102 -14.57 20.22 -30.53
N GLY A 103 -14.03 19.39 -31.44
CA GLY A 103 -14.04 19.67 -32.87
C GLY A 103 -13.01 20.72 -33.30
N LYS A 104 -13.00 21.02 -34.60
CA LYS A 104 -12.08 21.98 -35.22
C LYS A 104 -12.79 23.28 -35.65
N GLU A 105 -14.01 23.49 -35.19
CA GLU A 105 -14.84 24.63 -35.56
C GLU A 105 -14.27 25.96 -35.04
N ARG A 106 -14.59 27.05 -35.72
CA ARG A 106 -14.31 28.43 -35.30
C ARG A 106 -15.64 29.17 -35.19
N PRO A 107 -16.06 29.63 -34.00
CA PRO A 107 -15.37 29.54 -32.70
C PRO A 107 -15.32 28.10 -32.13
N PRO A 108 -14.34 27.79 -31.28
CA PRO A 108 -14.19 26.45 -30.68
C PRO A 108 -15.38 26.12 -29.77
N LYS A 109 -15.99 24.95 -29.96
CA LYS A 109 -17.04 24.45 -29.08
C LYS A 109 -16.43 23.92 -27.79
N VAL A 110 -16.96 24.33 -26.63
CA VAL A 110 -16.53 23.83 -25.32
C VAL A 110 -17.57 22.87 -24.72
N GLN A 111 -17.11 21.94 -23.89
CA GLN A 111 -17.94 21.03 -23.10
C GLN A 111 -17.30 20.71 -21.75
N SER A 112 -18.13 20.57 -20.72
CA SER A 112 -17.74 20.02 -19.43
C SER A 112 -17.61 18.50 -19.52
N ARG A 113 -16.50 17.94 -19.04
CA ARG A 113 -16.32 16.48 -19.01
C ARG A 113 -16.96 15.79 -17.81
N ASN A 114 -17.50 16.56 -16.86
CA ASN A 114 -18.16 16.04 -15.65
C ASN A 114 -19.69 16.12 -15.73
N MET A 115 -20.26 16.85 -16.69
CA MET A 115 -21.71 17.02 -16.82
C MET A 115 -22.31 16.08 -17.87
N HIS A 116 -23.43 15.46 -17.52
CA HIS A 116 -24.30 14.70 -18.43
C HIS A 116 -25.60 15.44 -18.79
N MET A 117 -25.73 16.72 -18.43
CA MET A 117 -26.98 17.48 -18.57
C MET A 117 -26.89 18.56 -19.67
N THR A 118 -27.81 18.48 -20.64
CA THR A 118 -27.90 19.37 -21.82
C THR A 118 -28.05 20.85 -21.49
N MET A 119 -28.90 21.23 -20.52
CA MET A 119 -29.16 22.65 -20.20
C MET A 119 -27.94 23.40 -19.62
N ALA A 120 -27.01 22.69 -18.98
CA ALA A 120 -25.79 23.31 -18.47
C ALA A 120 -24.73 23.47 -19.58
N GLU A 121 -24.75 22.60 -20.59
CA GLU A 121 -23.91 22.71 -21.77
C GLU A 121 -24.27 23.95 -22.61
N ASP A 122 -25.55 24.28 -22.74
CA ASP A 122 -25.97 25.50 -23.46
C ASP A 122 -25.52 26.77 -22.74
N ARG A 123 -25.62 26.82 -21.41
CA ARG A 123 -25.11 27.95 -20.60
C ARG A 123 -23.60 28.06 -20.68
N LEU A 124 -22.89 26.92 -20.65
CA LEU A 124 -21.44 26.87 -20.84
C LEU A 124 -21.06 27.38 -22.23
N ARG A 125 -21.74 26.90 -23.28
CA ARG A 125 -21.54 27.37 -24.65
C ARG A 125 -21.77 28.88 -24.75
N ASN A 126 -22.88 29.39 -24.23
CA ASN A 126 -23.19 30.82 -24.27
C ASN A 126 -22.14 31.68 -23.55
N THR A 127 -21.59 31.19 -22.44
CA THR A 127 -20.53 31.90 -21.70
C THR A 127 -19.26 32.04 -22.54
N PHE A 128 -18.82 30.97 -23.20
CA PHE A 128 -17.57 30.96 -24.00
C PHE A 128 -17.76 31.34 -25.49
N LEU A 129 -18.99 31.43 -25.99
CA LEU A 129 -19.34 31.88 -27.36
C LEU A 129 -19.61 33.39 -27.45
N SER A 130 -19.64 34.11 -26.33
CA SER A 130 -19.77 35.57 -26.35
C SER A 130 -18.62 36.18 -27.15
N SER A 131 -18.85 37.32 -27.83
CA SER A 131 -17.83 38.05 -28.62
C SER A 131 -16.62 38.55 -27.81
N VAL A 132 -16.55 38.17 -26.53
CA VAL A 132 -15.58 38.58 -25.53
C VAL A 132 -14.49 37.51 -25.36
N TRP A 133 -14.79 36.22 -25.60
CA TRP A 133 -13.81 35.13 -25.45
C TRP A 133 -13.11 34.84 -26.77
N GLU A 134 -11.83 35.22 -26.84
CA GLU A 134 -10.99 34.84 -27.97
C GLU A 134 -10.59 33.35 -27.85
N PRO A 135 -10.33 32.64 -28.97
CA PRO A 135 -9.86 31.26 -28.92
C PRO A 135 -8.58 31.07 -28.09
N SER A 136 -7.74 32.09 -27.94
CA SER A 136 -6.58 32.09 -27.04
C SER A 136 -6.98 32.05 -25.57
N ASP A 137 -8.01 32.80 -25.19
CA ASP A 137 -8.50 32.87 -23.81
C ASP A 137 -9.06 31.52 -23.37
N ILE A 138 -9.80 30.87 -24.26
CA ILE A 138 -10.39 29.54 -24.02
C ILE A 138 -9.28 28.51 -23.80
N ARG A 139 -8.23 28.53 -24.63
CA ARG A 139 -7.07 27.66 -24.46
C ARG A 139 -6.35 27.94 -23.14
N GLU A 140 -6.13 29.21 -22.79
CA GLU A 140 -5.47 29.57 -21.54
C GLU A 140 -6.28 29.12 -20.32
N PHE A 141 -7.60 29.31 -20.32
CA PHE A 141 -8.49 28.83 -19.27
C PHE A 141 -8.37 27.30 -19.10
N ILE A 142 -8.41 26.57 -20.21
CA ILE A 142 -8.34 25.10 -20.22
C ILE A 142 -6.98 24.61 -19.71
N ILE A 143 -5.89 25.29 -20.01
CA ILE A 143 -4.56 24.92 -19.49
C ILE A 143 -4.48 25.21 -17.98
N LYS A 144 -4.94 26.39 -17.56
CA LYS A 144 -4.83 26.85 -16.18
C LYS A 144 -5.79 26.15 -15.21
N GLN A 145 -6.87 25.53 -15.69
CA GLN A 145 -7.80 24.83 -14.78
C GLN A 145 -7.13 23.72 -13.98
N TRP A 146 -6.14 23.04 -14.56
CA TRP A 146 -5.63 21.78 -14.01
C TRP A 146 -4.90 21.93 -12.68
N ILE A 147 -4.34 23.10 -12.39
CA ILE A 147 -3.68 23.38 -11.11
C ILE A 147 -4.69 23.44 -9.95
N PHE A 148 -5.97 23.65 -10.23
CA PHE A 148 -7.05 23.74 -9.23
C PHE A 148 -7.93 22.50 -9.17
N LEU A 149 -7.68 21.49 -10.01
CA LEU A 149 -8.50 20.28 -10.14
C LEU A 149 -7.84 19.04 -9.54
N SER A 150 -6.86 19.23 -8.64
CA SER A 150 -6.24 18.09 -7.97
C SER A 150 -7.29 17.31 -7.18
N PRO A 151 -7.36 15.97 -7.32
CA PRO A 151 -8.44 15.18 -6.74
C PRO A 151 -8.39 15.19 -5.20
N VAL A 152 -9.56 15.09 -4.57
CA VAL A 152 -9.68 14.81 -3.13
C VAL A 152 -9.83 13.32 -2.96
N LEU A 153 -8.85 12.70 -2.30
CA LEU A 153 -8.78 11.25 -2.17
C LEU A 153 -9.49 10.81 -0.89
N LYS A 154 -10.58 10.06 -1.04
CA LYS A 154 -11.41 9.59 0.08
C LYS A 154 -11.11 8.14 0.42
N GLN A 155 -11.04 7.82 1.71
CA GLN A 155 -10.82 6.45 2.16
C GLN A 155 -11.90 5.47 1.67
N SER A 156 -13.15 5.92 1.50
CA SER A 156 -14.26 5.09 1.01
C SER A 156 -14.11 4.63 -0.44
N GLU A 157 -13.27 5.31 -1.22
CA GLU A 157 -13.09 5.09 -2.65
C GLU A 157 -11.69 4.51 -2.87
N PHE A 158 -11.60 3.21 -3.17
CA PHE A 158 -10.29 2.54 -3.29
C PHE A 158 -9.73 2.58 -4.72
N GLU A 159 -10.58 2.47 -5.75
CA GLU A 159 -10.16 2.45 -7.15
C GLU A 159 -10.60 3.73 -7.84
N PHE A 160 -9.64 4.47 -8.40
CA PHE A 160 -9.90 5.64 -9.22
C PHE A 160 -9.38 5.41 -10.63
N GLU A 161 -10.26 5.51 -11.61
CA GLU A 161 -9.87 5.65 -13.01
C GLU A 161 -9.98 7.12 -13.37
N PHE A 162 -8.83 7.79 -13.50
CA PHE A 162 -8.82 9.18 -13.89
C PHE A 162 -9.12 9.27 -15.39
N LYS A 163 -10.34 9.70 -15.72
CA LYS A 163 -10.78 9.88 -17.12
C LYS A 163 -10.02 11.00 -17.87
N PHE A 164 -9.19 11.78 -17.17
CA PHE A 164 -8.54 12.99 -17.68
C PHE A 164 -7.01 12.86 -17.55
N ASP A 165 -6.46 12.01 -18.42
CA ASP A 165 -5.19 11.29 -18.21
C ASP A 165 -3.89 12.11 -18.22
N PHE A 166 -3.83 13.30 -18.84
CA PHE A 166 -2.53 13.92 -19.16
C PHE A 166 -2.19 15.20 -18.39
N GLU A 167 -3.18 16.01 -18.01
CA GLU A 167 -2.93 17.34 -17.42
C GLU A 167 -3.23 17.43 -15.92
N MET A 168 -3.89 16.43 -15.33
CA MET A 168 -4.28 16.48 -13.93
C MET A 168 -3.08 16.17 -13.00
N THR A 169 -2.74 17.14 -12.16
CA THR A 169 -1.74 16.98 -11.09
C THR A 169 -2.35 16.32 -9.87
N LEU A 170 -1.76 15.21 -9.42
CA LEU A 170 -2.16 14.52 -8.19
C LEU A 170 -1.68 15.30 -6.96
N PRO A 171 -2.35 15.18 -5.80
CA PRO A 171 -2.12 16.06 -4.64
C PRO A 171 -0.86 15.67 -3.85
N TRP A 172 0.26 15.39 -4.54
CA TRP A 172 1.53 15.03 -3.92
C TRP A 172 2.33 16.29 -3.62
N THR A 173 2.75 16.46 -2.37
CA THR A 173 3.70 17.52 -2.00
C THR A 173 5.10 16.95 -1.80
N PRO A 174 6.16 17.75 -2.03
CA PRO A 174 7.51 17.39 -1.63
C PRO A 174 7.57 17.05 -0.14
N CYS A 175 8.41 16.06 0.21
CA CYS A 175 8.72 15.75 1.61
C CYS A 175 9.89 16.64 2.05
N TYR A 176 9.80 17.30 3.21
CA TYR A 176 10.89 18.12 3.77
C TYR A 176 12.21 17.34 3.99
N SER A 177 12.11 16.02 4.08
CA SER A 177 13.26 15.11 4.03
C SER A 177 13.07 14.16 2.85
N PRO A 178 13.48 14.57 1.62
CA PRO A 178 13.35 13.72 0.45
C PRO A 178 14.25 12.49 0.63
N VAL A 179 13.65 11.32 0.45
CA VAL A 179 14.39 10.06 0.38
C VAL A 179 14.43 9.68 -1.10
N GLU A 180 15.57 9.18 -1.57
CA GLU A 180 15.62 8.61 -2.91
C GLU A 180 14.50 7.56 -3.07
N PRO A 181 13.82 7.51 -4.23
CA PRO A 181 12.88 6.44 -4.53
C PRO A 181 13.51 5.07 -4.26
N ILE A 182 12.68 4.06 -4.06
CA ILE A 182 13.06 2.65 -3.97
C ILE A 182 12.60 1.96 -5.24
N ARG A 183 13.49 1.44 -6.07
CA ARG A 183 13.12 0.83 -7.35
C ARG A 183 13.57 -0.61 -7.41
N GLY A 184 12.60 -1.51 -7.48
CA GLY A 184 12.78 -2.89 -7.90
C GLY A 184 12.64 -3.05 -9.41
N VAL A 185 12.89 -4.27 -9.88
CA VAL A 185 12.84 -4.64 -11.31
C VAL A 185 11.51 -4.29 -11.99
N TYR A 186 10.41 -4.29 -11.22
CA TYR A 186 9.04 -4.13 -11.73
C TYR A 186 8.25 -3.01 -11.05
N ALA A 187 8.85 -2.29 -10.10
CA ALA A 187 8.15 -1.25 -9.35
C ALA A 187 9.10 -0.21 -8.77
N GLN A 188 8.65 1.03 -8.69
CA GLN A 188 9.26 2.16 -8.02
C GLN A 188 8.34 2.63 -6.89
N VAL A 189 8.83 2.68 -5.67
CA VAL A 189 8.13 3.19 -4.49
C VAL A 189 8.75 4.52 -4.09
N GLU A 190 7.94 5.55 -3.96
CA GLU A 190 8.36 6.90 -3.54
C GLU A 190 7.66 7.31 -2.26
N LYS A 191 8.39 7.95 -1.34
CA LYS A 191 7.78 8.64 -0.20
C LYS A 191 7.23 9.98 -0.66
N ARG A 192 5.94 10.24 -0.40
CA ARG A 192 5.26 11.51 -0.72
C ARG A 192 4.52 12.05 0.50
N ALA A 193 4.34 13.36 0.55
CA ALA A 193 3.41 13.98 1.46
C ALA A 193 2.09 14.32 0.71
N VAL A 194 0.98 14.42 1.44
CA VAL A 194 -0.33 14.79 0.88
C VAL A 194 -0.98 15.87 1.77
N PRO A 195 -1.56 16.95 1.23
CA PRO A 195 -2.26 17.93 2.06
C PRO A 195 -3.50 17.32 2.72
N ILE A 196 -3.80 17.73 3.95
CA ILE A 196 -4.99 17.29 4.71
C ILE A 196 -6.28 17.49 3.90
N SER A 197 -6.38 18.62 3.20
CA SER A 197 -7.55 18.97 2.39
C SER A 197 -7.80 18.05 1.20
N HIS A 198 -6.78 17.29 0.78
CA HIS A 198 -6.85 16.31 -0.30
C HIS A 198 -6.78 14.86 0.21
N PHE A 199 -6.73 14.65 1.54
CA PHE A 199 -6.53 13.34 2.16
C PHE A 199 -7.25 13.23 3.50
N ASN A 200 -8.50 12.76 3.47
CA ASN A 200 -9.31 12.60 4.68
C ASN A 200 -9.04 11.23 5.34
N LEU A 201 -7.89 11.10 6.01
CA LEU A 201 -7.58 9.96 6.89
C LEU A 201 -7.50 10.40 8.34
N THR A 202 -8.02 9.57 9.24
CA THR A 202 -8.06 9.82 10.69
C THR A 202 -6.70 9.72 11.39
N TRP A 203 -5.62 9.36 10.70
CA TRP A 203 -4.32 9.03 11.30
C TRP A 203 -3.28 10.10 10.92
N GLY A 204 -2.60 10.66 11.93
CA GLY A 204 -1.67 11.79 11.80
C GLY A 204 -0.43 11.54 10.92
N GLN A 205 0.18 12.66 10.52
CA GLN A 205 1.25 12.85 9.52
C GLN A 205 1.02 12.13 8.16
N HIS A 206 0.76 12.97 7.15
CA HIS A 206 0.30 12.64 5.80
C HIS A 206 1.41 12.13 4.86
N LEU A 207 2.27 11.26 5.37
CA LEU A 207 3.31 10.61 4.58
C LEU A 207 2.78 9.30 4.03
N ILE A 208 2.90 9.12 2.71
CA ILE A 208 2.46 7.93 2.01
C ILE A 208 3.60 7.33 1.19
N ALA A 209 3.47 6.03 0.89
CA ALA A 209 4.26 5.36 -0.12
C ALA A 209 3.46 5.27 -1.42
N VAL A 210 4.01 5.80 -2.52
CA VAL A 210 3.43 5.70 -3.86
C VAL A 210 4.21 4.67 -4.65
N LYS A 211 3.57 3.53 -4.94
CA LYS A 211 4.14 2.45 -5.76
C LYS A 211 3.69 2.60 -7.22
N LYS A 212 4.65 2.78 -8.12
CA LYS A 212 4.49 2.83 -9.57
C LYS A 212 5.06 1.54 -10.15
N LEU A 213 4.34 0.85 -11.03
CA LEU A 213 4.86 -0.35 -11.68
C LEU A 213 5.66 0.02 -12.93
N THR A 214 6.73 -0.72 -13.23
CA THR A 214 7.63 -0.52 -14.38
C THR A 214 7.64 -1.78 -15.28
N GLY A 215 7.71 -1.64 -16.62
CA GLY A 215 7.76 -2.76 -17.60
C GLY A 215 6.49 -3.05 -18.43
N GLY A 216 6.52 -4.01 -19.37
CA GLY A 216 5.48 -4.20 -20.41
C GLY A 216 4.23 -5.04 -20.04
N ARG A 217 4.21 -5.80 -18.93
CA ARG A 217 3.05 -6.63 -18.50
C ARG A 217 2.24 -5.99 -17.35
N GLN A 218 2.27 -4.65 -17.24
CA GLN A 218 1.84 -3.91 -16.05
C GLN A 218 0.36 -4.06 -15.68
N GLU A 219 -0.57 -4.01 -16.61
CA GLU A 219 -1.99 -3.83 -16.26
C GLU A 219 -2.61 -5.02 -15.50
N LYS A 220 -2.38 -6.26 -15.98
CA LYS A 220 -2.92 -7.46 -15.34
C LYS A 220 -2.31 -7.70 -13.95
N ASN A 221 -1.04 -7.34 -13.76
CA ASN A 221 -0.37 -7.47 -12.47
C ASN A 221 -0.80 -6.36 -11.51
N ALA A 222 -0.91 -5.12 -11.99
CA ALA A 222 -1.43 -3.98 -11.25
C ALA A 222 -2.84 -4.25 -10.73
N LYS A 223 -3.72 -4.78 -11.58
CA LYS A 223 -5.09 -5.06 -11.20
C LYS A 223 -5.18 -6.18 -10.16
N LYS A 224 -4.38 -7.25 -10.29
CA LYS A 224 -4.31 -8.31 -9.28
C LYS A 224 -3.82 -7.79 -7.93
N GLU A 225 -2.79 -6.94 -7.93
CA GLU A 225 -2.28 -6.31 -6.70
C GLU A 225 -3.34 -5.38 -6.08
N ALA A 226 -4.03 -4.58 -6.90
CA ALA A 226 -5.12 -3.74 -6.46
C ALA A 226 -6.27 -4.56 -5.84
N ASP A 227 -6.70 -5.64 -6.49
CA ASP A 227 -7.76 -6.53 -5.98
C ASP A 227 -7.35 -7.17 -4.65
N ALA A 228 -6.09 -7.59 -4.52
CA ALA A 228 -5.55 -8.09 -3.27
C ALA A 228 -5.56 -7.01 -2.18
N LEU A 229 -5.04 -5.80 -2.45
CA LEU A 229 -5.04 -4.68 -1.52
C LEU A 229 -6.46 -4.28 -1.08
N LYS A 230 -7.44 -4.34 -1.99
CA LYS A 230 -8.86 -4.10 -1.69
C LYS A 230 -9.38 -5.09 -0.66
N LEU A 231 -9.08 -6.38 -0.83
CA LEU A 231 -9.43 -7.42 0.13
C LEU A 231 -8.67 -7.24 1.47
N LEU A 232 -7.39 -6.89 1.44
CA LEU A 232 -6.59 -6.67 2.65
C LEU A 232 -7.15 -5.53 3.52
N ARG A 233 -7.86 -4.55 2.95
CA ARG A 233 -8.55 -3.50 3.73
C ARG A 233 -9.63 -4.04 4.65
N THR A 234 -10.20 -5.21 4.35
CA THR A 234 -11.21 -5.87 5.20
C THR A 234 -10.59 -6.59 6.40
N ILE A 235 -9.28 -6.85 6.38
CA ILE A 235 -8.56 -7.48 7.49
C ILE A 235 -8.38 -6.46 8.61
N GLN A 236 -8.93 -6.72 9.79
CA GLN A 236 -8.65 -5.96 11.01
C GLN A 236 -7.31 -6.42 11.63
N SER A 237 -6.21 -5.91 11.11
CA SER A 237 -4.86 -6.19 11.61
C SER A 237 -3.91 -5.06 11.25
N GLU A 238 -3.06 -4.67 12.20
CA GLU A 238 -2.01 -3.66 12.02
C GLU A 238 -0.74 -4.24 11.37
N HIS A 239 -0.68 -5.57 11.18
CA HIS A 239 0.46 -6.29 10.61
C HIS A 239 0.32 -6.59 9.11
N VAL A 240 -0.66 -5.94 8.44
CA VAL A 240 -0.89 -6.04 6.99
C VAL A 240 -0.96 -4.63 6.42
N ILE A 241 -0.23 -4.38 5.33
CA ILE A 241 -0.28 -3.09 4.65
C ILE A 241 -1.70 -2.80 4.14
N LYS A 242 -2.18 -1.59 4.36
CA LYS A 242 -3.48 -1.14 3.86
C LYS A 242 -3.25 -0.24 2.66
N GLY A 243 -3.66 -0.73 1.49
CA GLY A 243 -3.73 0.11 0.29
C GLY A 243 -4.71 1.25 0.54
N ILE A 244 -4.24 2.49 0.41
CA ILE A 244 -5.11 3.64 0.60
C ILE A 244 -5.94 3.83 -0.67
N ILE A 245 -5.26 3.95 -1.82
CA ILE A 245 -5.84 4.18 -3.14
C ILE A 245 -5.06 3.40 -4.20
N TYR A 246 -5.77 2.97 -5.24
CA TYR A 246 -5.25 2.49 -6.51
C TYR A 246 -5.78 3.39 -7.63
N PHE A 247 -4.90 3.82 -8.53
CA PHE A 247 -5.32 4.52 -9.73
C PHE A 247 -4.54 4.09 -10.96
N LYS A 248 -5.21 4.15 -12.10
CA LYS A 248 -4.60 3.94 -13.42
C LYS A 248 -4.40 5.31 -14.07
N LYS A 249 -3.16 5.59 -14.51
CA LYS A 249 -2.81 6.75 -15.32
C LYS A 249 -2.26 6.23 -16.64
N GLN A 250 -2.89 6.55 -17.78
CA GLN A 250 -2.29 6.26 -19.08
C GLN A 250 -1.25 7.34 -19.39
N THR A 251 0.05 7.06 -19.29
CA THR A 251 1.05 7.86 -20.02
C THR A 251 2.36 7.11 -20.28
N MET A 252 3.01 7.55 -21.37
CA MET A 252 4.23 7.04 -21.99
C MET A 252 5.42 6.83 -21.05
N LYS A 253 6.23 5.86 -21.46
CA LYS A 253 7.61 5.54 -21.06
C LYS A 253 8.24 6.64 -20.21
N ASP A 254 8.45 6.33 -18.94
CA ASP A 254 9.60 6.91 -18.27
C ASP A 254 10.32 5.93 -17.36
N SER A 255 11.63 6.05 -17.42
CA SER A 255 12.63 5.10 -16.96
C SER A 255 13.46 5.71 -15.85
N SER A 256 14.15 4.84 -15.10
CA SER A 256 15.22 5.06 -14.12
C SER A 256 14.89 4.47 -12.74
N GLN A 257 15.88 4.45 -11.84
CA GLN A 257 16.25 3.37 -10.90
C GLN A 257 16.48 3.85 -9.43
N THR A 258 16.76 2.87 -8.54
CA THR A 258 17.41 2.90 -7.20
C THR A 258 16.50 2.96 -5.95
N PHE A 259 16.92 2.56 -4.72
CA PHE A 259 16.54 1.39 -3.88
C PHE A 259 16.44 1.74 -2.37
N TRP A 260 15.72 0.96 -1.53
CA TRP A 260 15.98 0.67 -0.08
C TRP A 260 15.20 -0.60 0.39
N HIS A 261 15.79 -1.38 1.31
CA HIS A 261 15.23 -2.61 1.90
C HIS A 261 15.34 -2.61 3.43
N LEU A 262 14.63 -3.54 4.09
CA LEU A 262 14.76 -3.82 5.52
C LEU A 262 16.22 -4.21 5.83
N GLU A 263 16.92 -3.38 6.58
CA GLU A 263 18.23 -3.73 7.13
C GLU A 263 18.06 -3.94 8.63
N PHE A 264 18.39 -5.13 9.13
CA PHE A 264 18.55 -5.38 10.57
C PHE A 264 19.68 -4.46 11.07
N LYS A 265 19.35 -3.24 11.48
CA LYS A 265 20.26 -2.27 12.07
C LYS A 265 20.10 -2.37 13.58
N GLY A 266 21.07 -3.01 14.23
CA GLY A 266 21.11 -3.14 15.67
C GLY A 266 22.13 -4.20 16.08
N GLU A 267 22.82 -3.93 17.18
CA GLU A 267 23.60 -4.92 17.91
C GLU A 267 22.67 -5.96 18.56
N LYS A 268 23.23 -6.98 19.22
CA LYS A 268 22.44 -7.98 19.95
C LYS A 268 21.50 -7.27 20.94
N PRO A 269 20.17 -7.50 20.89
CA PRO A 269 19.25 -6.84 21.80
C PRO A 269 19.39 -7.40 23.22
N GLU A 270 19.11 -6.56 24.22
CA GLU A 270 18.91 -7.04 25.59
C GLU A 270 17.59 -7.82 25.66
N LEU A 271 17.66 -9.10 26.07
CA LEU A 271 16.50 -10.00 26.13
C LEU A 271 15.64 -9.75 27.39
N GLY A 272 15.43 -8.48 27.73
CA GLY A 272 14.53 -8.07 28.79
C GLY A 272 13.09 -8.54 28.53
N LYS A 273 12.31 -8.65 29.60
CA LYS A 273 10.93 -9.15 29.54
C LYS A 273 10.06 -8.39 28.52
N ASP A 274 10.13 -7.07 28.53
CA ASP A 274 9.34 -6.21 27.65
C ASP A 274 9.73 -6.38 26.18
N PHE A 275 11.04 -6.53 25.91
CA PHE A 275 11.54 -6.85 24.57
C PHE A 275 10.99 -8.21 24.09
N LEU A 276 11.01 -9.24 24.94
CA LEU A 276 10.49 -10.57 24.58
C LEU A 276 8.97 -10.56 24.33
N VAL A 277 8.21 -9.82 25.14
CA VAL A 277 6.76 -9.63 24.90
C VAL A 277 6.52 -8.91 23.56
N TRP A 278 7.29 -7.86 23.28
CA TRP A 278 7.24 -7.18 21.99
C TRP A 278 7.58 -8.15 20.83
N ALA A 279 8.72 -8.82 20.90
CA ALA A 279 9.24 -9.70 19.85
C ALA A 279 8.25 -10.82 19.52
N VAL A 280 7.78 -11.57 20.53
CA VAL A 280 6.79 -12.64 20.34
C VAL A 280 5.45 -12.05 19.87
N GLY A 281 5.08 -10.87 20.36
CA GLY A 281 3.89 -10.13 19.91
C GLY A 281 3.93 -9.80 18.42
N GLN A 282 5.08 -9.36 17.90
CA GLN A 282 5.27 -9.09 16.48
C GLN A 282 5.17 -10.37 15.63
N LEU A 283 5.82 -11.47 16.04
CA LEU A 283 5.74 -12.76 15.34
C LEU A 283 4.32 -13.34 15.35
N PHE A 284 3.61 -13.18 16.47
CA PHE A 284 2.19 -13.51 16.57
C PHE A 284 1.36 -12.69 15.58
N GLY A 285 1.56 -11.37 15.58
CA GLY A 285 0.86 -10.44 14.69
C GLY A 285 1.04 -10.77 13.21
N LEU A 286 2.27 -11.07 12.78
CA LEU A 286 2.57 -11.54 11.42
C LEU A 286 1.84 -12.85 11.09
N MET A 287 1.84 -13.81 12.02
CA MET A 287 1.19 -15.10 11.78
C MET A 287 -0.34 -15.00 11.78
N ASP A 288 -0.92 -14.11 12.60
CA ASP A 288 -2.36 -13.84 12.57
C ASP A 288 -2.78 -13.12 11.28
N ALA A 289 -1.98 -12.16 10.81
CA ALA A 289 -2.14 -11.55 9.50
C ALA A 289 -2.16 -12.57 8.34
N ILE A 290 -1.17 -13.47 8.30
CA ILE A 290 -1.12 -14.57 7.30
C ILE A 290 -2.36 -15.47 7.42
N ARG A 291 -2.81 -15.79 8.64
CA ARG A 291 -4.04 -16.55 8.86
C ARG A 291 -5.26 -15.83 8.28
N MET A 292 -5.41 -14.53 8.52
CA MET A 292 -6.54 -13.74 8.01
C MET A 292 -6.51 -13.64 6.48
N MET A 293 -5.32 -13.46 5.88
CA MET A 293 -5.15 -13.53 4.43
C MET A 293 -5.61 -14.88 3.87
N HIS A 294 -5.16 -15.98 4.48
CA HIS A 294 -5.60 -17.32 4.12
C HIS A 294 -7.12 -17.48 4.24
N ASP A 295 -7.75 -16.93 5.28
CA ASP A 295 -9.21 -16.99 5.45
C ASP A 295 -9.96 -16.27 4.32
N LEU A 296 -9.41 -15.18 3.78
CA LEU A 296 -9.90 -14.49 2.58
C LEU A 296 -9.52 -15.18 1.25
N GLY A 297 -8.84 -16.33 1.30
CA GLY A 297 -8.36 -17.02 0.10
C GLY A 297 -7.12 -16.39 -0.54
N LEU A 298 -6.56 -15.33 0.06
CA LEU A 298 -5.31 -14.72 -0.36
C LEU A 298 -4.12 -15.55 0.10
N ARG A 299 -3.08 -15.56 -0.74
CA ARG A 299 -1.77 -16.15 -0.44
C ARG A 299 -0.72 -15.09 -0.73
N HIS A 300 0.32 -15.03 0.08
CA HIS A 300 1.43 -14.14 -0.18
C HIS A 300 2.28 -14.68 -1.34
N GLY A 301 2.84 -15.88 -1.18
CA GLY A 301 3.60 -16.63 -2.19
C GLY A 301 5.02 -16.12 -2.45
N ASP A 302 5.38 -14.93 -1.93
CA ASP A 302 6.76 -14.39 -1.94
C ASP A 302 7.18 -13.84 -0.56
N LEU A 303 6.84 -14.53 0.52
CA LEU A 303 7.10 -14.01 1.86
C LEU A 303 8.61 -14.10 2.18
N LYS A 304 9.19 -12.96 2.55
CA LYS A 304 10.63 -12.79 2.82
C LYS A 304 10.85 -11.53 3.67
N PRO A 305 12.01 -11.37 4.33
CA PRO A 305 12.28 -10.20 5.17
C PRO A 305 12.10 -8.86 4.44
N GLU A 306 12.42 -8.79 3.15
CA GLU A 306 12.28 -7.57 2.36
C GLU A 306 10.81 -7.14 2.19
N ASN A 307 9.87 -8.07 2.35
CA ASN A 307 8.43 -7.83 2.27
C ASN A 307 7.78 -7.67 3.66
N ILE A 308 8.57 -7.48 4.72
CA ILE A 308 8.11 -7.11 6.06
C ILE A 308 8.69 -5.73 6.41
N LEU A 309 7.82 -4.73 6.50
CA LEU A 309 8.18 -3.35 6.79
C LEU A 309 8.24 -3.11 8.31
N CYS A 310 9.21 -2.32 8.77
CA CYS A 310 9.29 -1.83 10.15
C CYS A 310 8.77 -0.40 10.26
N PHE A 311 7.69 -0.21 11.01
CA PHE A 311 7.16 1.11 11.37
C PHE A 311 7.60 1.44 12.80
N PRO A 312 8.42 2.48 13.00
CA PRO A 312 8.87 2.82 14.34
C PRO A 312 7.70 3.36 15.18
N ASP A 313 7.62 2.92 16.44
CA ASP A 313 6.64 3.47 17.40
C ASP A 313 7.13 4.79 18.02
N SER A 314 8.42 5.12 17.84
CA SER A 314 9.04 6.37 18.30
C SER A 314 9.56 7.18 17.12
N SER A 315 9.81 8.47 17.35
CA SER A 315 10.40 9.37 16.36
C SER A 315 11.88 9.07 16.07
N GLN A 316 12.52 8.13 16.77
CA GLN A 316 13.90 7.74 16.54
C GLN A 316 14.01 6.60 15.51
N PRO A 317 14.71 6.81 14.36
CA PRO A 317 14.93 5.77 13.37
C PRO A 317 15.72 4.57 13.94
N GLY A 318 15.19 3.36 13.77
CA GLY A 318 15.85 2.13 14.21
C GLY A 318 15.66 1.78 15.69
N ALA A 319 14.97 2.61 16.47
CA ALA A 319 14.63 2.30 17.85
C ALA A 319 13.55 1.22 17.91
N ILE A 320 13.81 0.16 18.68
CA ILE A 320 12.83 -0.85 19.09
C ILE A 320 12.09 -0.29 20.31
N PRO A 321 10.78 -0.53 20.47
CA PRO A 321 9.89 -1.37 19.66
C PRO A 321 9.49 -0.76 18.31
N VAL A 322 9.38 -1.62 17.29
CA VAL A 322 8.79 -1.29 15.98
C VAL A 322 7.60 -2.21 15.68
N ARG A 323 6.70 -1.76 14.83
CA ARG A 323 5.60 -2.57 14.28
C ARG A 323 5.98 -3.18 12.92
N LEU A 324 5.87 -4.49 12.80
CA LEU A 324 6.17 -5.28 11.60
C LEU A 324 4.92 -5.44 10.73
N VAL A 325 5.03 -5.17 9.43
CA VAL A 325 3.87 -5.13 8.52
C VAL A 325 4.18 -5.85 7.22
N ILE A 326 3.34 -6.82 6.85
CA ILE A 326 3.43 -7.56 5.58
C ILE A 326 3.03 -6.64 4.42
N THR A 327 3.84 -6.61 3.35
CA THR A 327 3.59 -5.87 2.10
C THR A 327 3.66 -6.78 0.86
N ASP A 328 3.40 -6.25 -0.34
CA ASP A 328 3.61 -6.93 -1.63
C ASP A 328 2.83 -8.24 -1.85
N VAL A 329 1.63 -8.31 -1.28
CA VAL A 329 0.71 -9.44 -1.41
C VAL A 329 0.18 -9.59 -2.84
N GLY A 330 0.17 -10.82 -3.36
CA GLY A 330 -0.51 -11.17 -4.61
C GLY A 330 0.37 -11.12 -5.88
N LEU A 331 1.67 -10.85 -5.75
CA LEU A 331 2.61 -10.77 -6.87
C LEU A 331 3.21 -12.13 -7.31
N SER A 332 2.99 -13.20 -6.54
CA SER A 332 3.65 -14.51 -6.71
C SER A 332 3.54 -15.13 -8.11
N LYS A 333 2.34 -15.13 -8.73
CA LYS A 333 2.16 -15.68 -10.09
C LYS A 333 2.88 -14.89 -11.19
N ALA A 334 3.20 -13.61 -10.97
CA ALA A 334 3.93 -12.80 -11.95
C ALA A 334 5.44 -13.08 -11.91
N HIS A 335 5.98 -13.39 -10.73
CA HIS A 335 7.40 -13.70 -10.51
C HIS A 335 7.80 -15.11 -10.99
N GLU A 336 6.90 -16.08 -10.96
CA GLU A 336 7.19 -17.48 -11.37
C GLU A 336 7.61 -17.59 -12.85
N LYS A 337 6.98 -16.84 -13.77
CA LYS A 337 7.36 -16.87 -15.20
C LYS A 337 8.61 -16.07 -15.54
N SER A 338 8.99 -15.07 -14.74
CA SER A 338 10.18 -14.24 -15.01
C SER A 338 11.45 -14.73 -14.31
N THR A 339 11.37 -15.77 -13.48
CA THR A 339 12.55 -16.32 -12.78
C THR A 339 13.60 -16.89 -13.77
N SER A 340 13.17 -17.33 -14.96
CA SER A 340 14.07 -17.75 -16.04
C SER A 340 14.83 -16.57 -16.64
N GLU A 341 14.16 -15.44 -16.91
CA GLU A 341 14.76 -14.19 -17.40
C GLU A 341 15.64 -13.52 -16.32
N ARG A 342 15.26 -13.69 -15.05
CA ARG A 342 15.99 -13.22 -13.85
C ARG A 342 17.37 -13.86 -13.70
N LYS A 343 17.56 -15.10 -14.14
CA LYS A 343 18.87 -15.78 -14.07
C LYS A 343 19.91 -15.22 -15.05
N GLU A 344 19.44 -14.58 -16.12
CA GLU A 344 20.30 -14.05 -17.18
C GLU A 344 20.80 -12.64 -16.85
N GLN A 345 19.95 -11.80 -16.25
CA GLN A 345 20.30 -10.41 -15.88
C GLN A 345 21.03 -10.27 -14.52
N LEU A 346 20.96 -11.27 -13.63
CA LEU A 346 21.59 -11.23 -12.29
C LEU A 346 23.07 -11.63 -12.26
N ARG A 347 23.67 -11.95 -13.41
CA ARG A 347 25.09 -12.36 -13.47
C ARG A 347 26.08 -11.20 -13.32
N GLU A 348 25.62 -9.95 -13.37
CA GLU A 348 26.49 -8.77 -13.46
C GLU A 348 26.42 -7.78 -12.27
N ALA A 349 25.62 -8.02 -11.23
CA ALA A 349 25.50 -7.08 -10.10
C ALA A 349 25.89 -7.71 -8.75
N THR A 350 26.92 -7.13 -8.12
CA THR A 350 27.60 -7.61 -6.92
C THR A 350 26.79 -7.47 -5.62
N THR A 351 27.01 -8.46 -4.74
CA THR A 351 26.92 -8.47 -3.26
C THR A 351 25.59 -8.26 -2.50
N THR A 352 24.44 -7.96 -3.10
CA THR A 352 23.15 -7.90 -2.35
C THR A 352 21.93 -8.62 -2.96
N THR A 353 22.11 -9.46 -3.98
CA THR A 353 21.03 -10.14 -4.73
C THR A 353 20.98 -11.64 -4.47
N VAL A 354 20.86 -12.00 -3.19
CA VAL A 354 20.62 -13.36 -2.71
C VAL A 354 19.15 -13.72 -2.96
N SER A 355 18.93 -14.22 -4.17
CA SER A 355 17.74 -14.83 -4.75
C SER A 355 16.54 -15.12 -3.82
N THR A 356 15.37 -14.62 -4.24
CA THR A 356 13.99 -14.93 -3.84
C THR A 356 13.70 -16.41 -3.51
N THR A 357 14.57 -17.34 -3.94
CA THR A 357 14.44 -18.78 -3.71
C THR A 357 14.72 -19.22 -2.27
N ARG A 358 15.51 -18.48 -1.48
CA ARG A 358 15.93 -18.90 -0.12
C ARG A 358 14.75 -19.31 0.78
N TYR A 359 13.67 -18.54 0.75
CA TYR A 359 12.48 -18.74 1.58
C TYR A 359 11.43 -19.66 0.94
N GLN A 360 11.72 -20.21 -0.24
CA GLN A 360 10.81 -21.11 -0.94
C GLN A 360 10.86 -22.51 -0.33
N PRO A 361 9.70 -23.17 -0.18
CA PRO A 361 9.63 -24.53 0.32
C PRO A 361 9.89 -25.59 -0.77
N PRO A 362 10.19 -26.84 -0.37
CA PRO A 362 10.54 -27.91 -1.30
C PRO A 362 9.43 -28.30 -2.29
N GLU A 363 8.15 -28.17 -1.92
CA GLU A 363 7.01 -28.54 -2.77
C GLU A 363 6.95 -27.77 -4.09
N LEU A 364 7.58 -26.59 -4.19
CA LEU A 364 7.66 -25.82 -5.44
C LEU A 364 8.40 -26.57 -6.54
N LYS A 365 9.46 -27.32 -6.18
CA LYS A 365 10.20 -28.14 -7.16
C LYS A 365 9.53 -29.50 -7.40
N MET A 366 8.54 -29.89 -6.59
CA MET A 366 7.79 -31.14 -6.73
C MET A 366 6.54 -30.99 -7.63
N GLN A 367 5.95 -29.80 -7.72
CA GLN A 367 4.63 -29.56 -8.37
C GLN A 367 4.73 -28.75 -9.69
N ARG A 368 5.70 -29.05 -10.55
CA ARG A 368 5.85 -28.39 -11.87
C ARG A 368 4.90 -28.94 -12.93
N THR A 369 3.60 -28.85 -12.71
CA THR A 369 2.59 -28.96 -13.78
C THR A 369 1.81 -27.64 -13.81
N GLU A 370 1.68 -27.04 -14.99
CA GLU A 370 1.37 -25.61 -15.23
C GLU A 370 0.04 -25.08 -14.62
N ASP A 371 -0.80 -25.94 -14.04
CA ASP A 371 -2.16 -25.61 -13.58
C ASP A 371 -2.39 -25.67 -12.05
N HIS A 372 -1.36 -25.80 -11.22
CA HIS A 372 -1.55 -25.94 -9.76
C HIS A 372 -1.39 -24.63 -8.96
N VAL A 373 -2.35 -24.35 -8.08
CA VAL A 373 -2.37 -23.20 -7.18
C VAL A 373 -1.51 -23.50 -5.92
N LEU A 374 -0.37 -22.83 -5.77
CA LEU A 374 0.61 -22.99 -4.67
C LEU A 374 0.01 -23.09 -3.26
N PRO A 375 0.04 -24.24 -2.56
CA PRO A 375 -0.72 -24.46 -1.32
C PRO A 375 -0.44 -23.45 -0.19
N ARG A 376 -1.38 -23.26 0.76
CA ARG A 376 -1.21 -22.32 1.90
C ARG A 376 -0.05 -22.64 2.85
N CYS A 377 0.54 -23.85 2.79
CA CYS A 377 1.75 -24.16 3.55
C CYS A 377 2.97 -23.37 3.09
N PHE A 378 2.93 -22.81 1.87
CA PHE A 378 4.03 -22.03 1.32
C PHE A 378 4.38 -20.85 2.21
N ASP A 379 3.38 -20.03 2.53
CA ASP A 379 3.54 -18.87 3.41
C ASP A 379 3.92 -19.27 4.83
N VAL A 380 3.50 -20.45 5.29
CA VAL A 380 3.91 -21.01 6.59
C VAL A 380 5.39 -21.35 6.58
N TRP A 381 5.89 -22.07 5.59
CA TRP A 381 7.32 -22.40 5.51
C TRP A 381 8.18 -21.13 5.45
N SER A 382 7.81 -20.18 4.58
CA SER A 382 8.54 -18.91 4.46
C SER A 382 8.54 -18.12 5.77
N ALA A 383 7.41 -18.08 6.50
CA ALA A 383 7.37 -17.50 7.84
C ALA A 383 8.29 -18.24 8.82
N GLY A 384 8.40 -19.57 8.70
CA GLY A 384 9.34 -20.39 9.45
C GLY A 384 10.80 -19.99 9.29
N CYS A 385 11.24 -19.79 8.05
CA CYS A 385 12.58 -19.31 7.75
C CYS A 385 12.82 -17.92 8.36
N ILE A 386 11.87 -17.00 8.22
CA ILE A 386 11.96 -15.64 8.77
C ILE A 386 12.03 -15.68 10.31
N PHE A 387 11.21 -16.50 10.95
CA PHE A 387 11.18 -16.60 12.42
C PHE A 387 12.46 -17.22 12.96
N MET A 388 13.08 -18.14 12.21
CA MET A 388 14.39 -18.66 12.53
C MET A 388 15.48 -17.58 12.47
N GLU A 389 15.53 -16.79 11.40
CA GLU A 389 16.49 -15.69 11.27
C GLU A 389 16.29 -14.62 12.36
N PHE A 390 15.03 -14.33 12.68
CA PHE A 390 14.68 -13.43 13.78
C PHE A 390 15.19 -13.95 15.13
N LEU A 391 15.04 -15.24 15.41
CA LEU A 391 15.53 -15.86 16.65
C LEU A 391 17.06 -15.90 16.71
N VAL A 392 17.75 -16.19 15.60
CA VAL A 392 19.22 -16.11 15.51
C VAL A 392 19.70 -14.69 15.82
N TRP A 393 19.04 -13.68 15.25
CA TRP A 393 19.37 -12.28 15.55
C TRP A 393 19.11 -11.90 17.01
N MET A 394 18.01 -12.36 17.61
CA MET A 394 17.73 -12.10 19.03
C MET A 394 18.80 -12.70 19.96
N LEU A 395 19.18 -13.96 19.73
CA LEU A 395 20.11 -14.68 20.61
C LEU A 395 21.56 -14.24 20.41
N TYR A 396 21.95 -13.95 19.16
CA TYR A 396 23.36 -13.81 18.78
C TYR A 396 23.70 -12.47 18.12
N GLY A 397 22.72 -11.71 17.65
CA GLY A 397 22.94 -10.42 16.99
C GLY A 397 23.18 -10.51 15.47
N LYS A 398 23.40 -9.33 14.86
CA LYS A 398 23.50 -9.17 13.39
C LYS A 398 24.66 -9.95 12.77
N LYS A 399 25.83 -9.98 13.43
CA LYS A 399 27.04 -10.61 12.87
C LYS A 399 26.86 -12.12 12.70
N GLU A 400 26.26 -12.77 13.67
CA GLU A 400 25.99 -14.20 13.68
C GLU A 400 24.86 -14.55 12.70
N LEU A 401 23.83 -13.71 12.60
CA LEU A 401 22.83 -13.84 11.53
C LEU A 401 23.48 -13.79 10.13
N LEU A 402 24.33 -12.80 9.87
CA LEU A 402 25.06 -12.71 8.59
C LEU A 402 25.97 -13.93 8.36
N THR A 403 26.59 -14.45 9.42
CA THR A 403 27.41 -15.66 9.35
C THR A 403 26.57 -16.89 9.00
N PHE A 404 25.41 -17.06 9.62
CA PHE A 404 24.45 -18.11 9.31
C PHE A 404 23.94 -18.00 7.86
N THR A 405 23.61 -16.80 7.40
CA THR A 405 23.21 -16.53 6.00
C THR A 405 24.32 -16.90 5.01
N ARG A 406 25.58 -16.61 5.33
CA ARG A 406 26.74 -17.02 4.49
C ARG A 406 26.98 -18.52 4.51
N LYS A 407 26.89 -19.18 5.67
CA LYS A 407 27.04 -20.65 5.79
C LYS A 407 25.98 -21.43 5.03
N THR A 408 24.81 -20.84 4.84
CA THR A 408 23.73 -21.39 4.00
C THR A 408 23.88 -20.99 2.53
N GLU A 409 25.03 -20.46 2.13
CA GLU A 409 25.39 -20.05 0.75
C GLU A 409 24.31 -19.25 0.03
N SER A 410 23.45 -18.53 0.75
CA SER A 410 22.40 -17.76 0.07
C SER A 410 21.38 -18.63 -0.70
N VAL A 411 21.31 -19.94 -0.40
CA VAL A 411 20.41 -20.92 -1.03
C VAL A 411 19.22 -21.30 -0.13
N GLU A 412 18.35 -22.18 -0.63
CA GLU A 412 17.15 -22.63 0.07
C GLU A 412 17.45 -23.33 1.40
N TYR A 413 16.54 -23.22 2.38
CA TYR A 413 16.63 -23.88 3.69
C TYR A 413 16.61 -25.42 3.64
N TRP A 414 16.33 -25.96 2.46
CA TRP A 414 16.23 -27.39 2.19
C TRP A 414 17.14 -27.77 1.03
N GLU A 415 17.44 -29.06 0.96
CA GLU A 415 18.17 -29.65 -0.15
C GLU A 415 17.46 -30.92 -0.61
N LYS A 416 17.68 -31.26 -1.88
CA LYS A 416 17.23 -32.52 -2.46
C LYS A 416 18.42 -33.45 -2.53
N ASP A 417 18.29 -34.60 -1.88
CA ASP A 417 19.17 -35.74 -2.04
C ASP A 417 18.55 -36.70 -3.08
N ASP A 418 19.28 -37.72 -3.50
CA ASP A 418 18.84 -38.68 -4.53
C ASP A 418 17.50 -39.37 -4.18
N LYS A 419 17.15 -39.43 -2.88
CA LYS A 419 16.00 -40.17 -2.35
C LYS A 419 14.89 -39.31 -1.75
N CYS A 420 15.16 -38.08 -1.30
CA CYS A 420 14.17 -37.25 -0.62
C CYS A 420 14.57 -35.77 -0.49
N PHE A 421 13.61 -34.94 -0.11
CA PHE A 421 13.85 -33.55 0.31
C PHE A 421 14.10 -33.52 1.82
N LYS A 422 15.15 -32.82 2.26
CA LYS A 422 15.51 -32.68 3.68
C LYS A 422 15.90 -31.24 4.01
N VAL A 423 15.72 -30.85 5.27
CA VAL A 423 16.21 -29.55 5.78
C VAL A 423 17.74 -29.62 5.79
N ARG A 424 18.41 -28.55 5.36
CA ARG A 424 19.88 -28.55 5.28
C ARG A 424 20.51 -28.75 6.63
N LYS A 425 21.65 -29.46 6.66
CA LYS A 425 22.40 -29.75 7.88
C LYS A 425 22.71 -28.49 8.71
N VAL A 426 23.18 -27.42 8.05
CA VAL A 426 23.48 -26.13 8.69
C VAL A 426 22.26 -25.52 9.41
N VAL A 427 21.07 -25.66 8.83
CA VAL A 427 19.82 -25.17 9.43
C VAL A 427 19.45 -26.01 10.67
N CYS A 428 19.56 -27.33 10.58
CA CYS A 428 19.33 -28.23 11.71
C CYS A 428 20.33 -28.00 12.86
N GLU A 429 21.61 -27.80 12.54
CA GLU A 429 22.66 -27.48 13.52
C GLU A 429 22.41 -26.16 14.21
N GLN A 430 22.02 -25.12 13.46
CA GLN A 430 21.67 -23.82 14.05
C GLN A 430 20.43 -23.91 14.95
N LEU A 431 19.40 -24.67 14.56
CA LEU A 431 18.24 -24.93 15.41
C LEU A 431 18.63 -25.66 16.69
N HIS A 432 19.49 -26.67 16.58
CA HIS A 432 19.97 -27.41 17.74
C HIS A 432 20.76 -26.49 18.68
N ALA A 433 21.70 -25.69 18.16
CA ALA A 433 22.47 -24.73 18.93
C ALA A 433 21.55 -23.74 19.69
N MET A 434 20.53 -23.19 19.03
CA MET A 434 19.56 -22.31 19.69
C MET A 434 18.78 -22.99 20.81
N THR A 435 18.43 -24.28 20.67
CA THR A 435 17.73 -25.02 21.74
C THR A 435 18.61 -25.35 22.94
N GLN A 436 19.93 -25.23 22.82
CA GLN A 436 20.89 -25.45 23.91
C GLN A 436 21.43 -24.14 24.50
N ASP A 437 21.10 -22.99 23.90
CA ASP A 437 21.56 -21.69 24.37
C ASP A 437 20.97 -21.36 25.75
N GLU A 438 21.80 -20.91 26.69
CA GLU A 438 21.36 -20.57 28.06
C GLU A 438 20.26 -19.51 28.08
N ASN A 439 20.31 -18.51 27.20
CA ASN A 439 19.26 -17.49 27.15
C ASN A 439 17.93 -18.10 26.65
N CYS A 440 18.02 -19.06 25.74
CA CYS A 440 16.85 -19.75 25.22
C CYS A 440 16.25 -20.72 26.25
N THR A 441 17.07 -21.56 26.87
CA THR A 441 16.62 -22.58 27.84
C THR A 441 16.06 -21.98 29.13
N ASN A 442 16.56 -20.82 29.54
CA ASN A 442 16.09 -20.11 30.74
C ASN A 442 14.79 -19.32 30.52
N ASP A 443 14.32 -19.15 29.27
CA ASP A 443 13.08 -18.43 28.98
C ASP A 443 12.05 -19.30 28.24
N PRO A 444 10.91 -19.65 28.88
CA PRO A 444 9.88 -20.47 28.26
C PRO A 444 9.33 -19.92 26.93
N ALA A 445 9.41 -18.60 26.70
CA ALA A 445 8.97 -18.01 25.46
C ALA A 445 9.90 -18.33 24.28
N LEU A 446 11.22 -18.31 24.54
CA LEU A 446 12.25 -18.64 23.56
C LEU A 446 12.26 -20.14 23.27
N VAL A 447 12.17 -20.99 24.32
CA VAL A 447 11.98 -22.45 24.14
C VAL A 447 10.75 -22.74 23.27
N GLY A 448 9.60 -22.14 23.62
CA GLY A 448 8.36 -22.34 22.89
C GLY A 448 8.46 -21.91 21.43
N LEU A 449 9.15 -20.80 21.13
CA LEU A 449 9.36 -20.34 19.77
C LEU A 449 10.29 -21.26 18.97
N ALA A 450 11.43 -21.66 19.55
CA ALA A 450 12.37 -22.59 18.92
C ALA A 450 11.71 -23.94 18.59
N ASP A 451 10.92 -24.47 19.53
CA ASP A 451 10.16 -25.70 19.33
C ASP A 451 9.12 -25.59 18.22
N LEU A 452 8.44 -24.44 18.11
CA LEU A 452 7.48 -24.22 17.02
C LEU A 452 8.18 -24.19 15.67
N ILE A 453 9.31 -23.48 15.57
CA ILE A 453 10.07 -23.38 14.32
C ILE A 453 10.50 -24.78 13.87
N LYS A 454 11.13 -25.55 14.76
CA LYS A 454 11.63 -26.89 14.49
C LYS A 454 10.53 -27.89 14.17
N ASN A 455 9.48 -27.93 14.99
CA ASN A 455 8.52 -29.03 14.96
C ASN A 455 7.26 -28.72 14.16
N ASN A 456 7.05 -27.47 13.69
CA ASN A 456 5.81 -27.07 13.03
C ASN A 456 5.96 -26.18 11.81
N PHE A 457 7.00 -25.36 11.72
CA PHE A 457 7.21 -24.50 10.55
C PHE A 457 8.10 -25.19 9.50
N LEU A 458 9.29 -25.66 9.90
CA LEU A 458 10.28 -26.24 9.00
C LEU A 458 10.14 -27.77 8.89
N ILE A 459 8.92 -28.25 8.63
CA ILE A 459 8.66 -29.68 8.39
C ILE A 459 8.60 -29.95 6.89
N ILE A 460 9.37 -30.93 6.43
CA ILE A 460 9.22 -31.48 5.08
C ILE A 460 8.47 -32.81 5.17
N ASP A 461 7.16 -32.79 4.93
CA ASP A 461 6.35 -34.01 4.83
C ASP A 461 6.41 -34.57 3.39
N VAL A 462 7.51 -35.25 3.06
CA VAL A 462 7.72 -35.87 1.74
C VAL A 462 6.73 -37.02 1.50
N TRP A 463 6.25 -37.66 2.57
CA TRP A 463 5.53 -38.93 2.51
C TRP A 463 4.12 -38.80 1.94
N SER A 464 3.41 -37.69 2.20
CA SER A 464 2.04 -37.49 1.74
C SER A 464 1.92 -37.00 0.29
N LEU A 465 3.01 -36.50 -0.32
CA LEU A 465 3.02 -35.95 -1.68
C LEU A 465 3.49 -36.94 -2.74
N VAL A 466 4.39 -37.89 -2.40
CA VAL A 466 4.92 -38.89 -3.35
C VAL A 466 3.97 -40.08 -3.52
N HIS A 467 3.34 -40.56 -2.44
CA HIS A 467 2.52 -41.77 -2.46
C HIS A 467 1.06 -41.54 -2.89
N GLY A 468 0.68 -40.31 -3.25
CA GLY A 468 -0.63 -40.00 -3.79
C GLY A 468 -0.83 -40.39 -5.27
N ARG A 469 0.21 -40.91 -5.95
CA ARG A 469 0.17 -41.23 -7.39
C ARG A 469 0.71 -42.61 -7.78
N ASP A 470 0.96 -43.51 -6.84
CA ASP A 470 1.27 -44.90 -7.20
C ASP A 470 0.01 -45.77 -7.06
N LYS A 471 -0.72 -45.94 -8.18
CA LYS A 471 -1.92 -46.78 -8.24
C LYS A 471 -1.62 -48.28 -8.10
N ASN A 472 -0.35 -48.68 -8.07
CA ASN A 472 0.04 -50.09 -8.07
C ASN A 472 0.55 -50.62 -6.72
N ILE A 473 0.52 -49.79 -5.66
CA ILE A 473 0.75 -50.25 -4.27
C ILE A 473 -0.57 -50.13 -3.49
N VAL A 474 -1.68 -50.53 -4.12
CA VAL A 474 -2.99 -50.66 -3.48
C VAL A 474 -3.53 -52.06 -3.78
N SER A 475 -2.90 -53.09 -3.19
CA SER A 475 -3.50 -54.42 -3.16
C SER A 475 -3.68 -54.98 -1.75
N ARG A 476 -3.25 -54.28 -0.69
CA ARG A 476 -3.49 -54.72 0.70
C ARG A 476 -3.58 -53.55 1.67
N VAL A 477 -4.67 -52.79 1.65
CA VAL A 477 -5.40 -52.31 2.85
C VAL A 477 -6.73 -51.75 2.34
N SER A 478 -7.80 -52.25 2.92
CA SER A 478 -9.20 -52.06 2.55
C SER A 478 -9.66 -50.59 2.60
N LEU A 479 -10.48 -50.27 1.60
CA LEU A 479 -11.44 -49.18 1.48
C LEU A 479 -11.88 -48.52 2.81
N THR A 480 -11.61 -47.21 2.95
CA THR A 480 -12.55 -46.13 3.35
C THR A 480 -11.76 -44.90 3.82
N ARG A 481 -11.57 -43.89 2.95
CA ARG A 481 -11.67 -42.46 3.32
C ARG A 481 -11.42 -41.51 2.15
N ASN A 482 -12.38 -40.61 2.00
CA ASN A 482 -12.52 -39.51 1.05
C ASN A 482 -11.24 -38.77 0.61
N LYS A 483 -11.15 -38.53 -0.70
CA LYS A 483 -10.19 -37.65 -1.40
C LYS A 483 -10.30 -36.15 -1.07
N SER A 484 -11.13 -35.75 -0.10
CA SER A 484 -11.31 -34.35 0.32
C SER A 484 -10.35 -33.89 1.42
N SER A 485 -9.55 -34.78 2.05
CA SER A 485 -8.87 -34.45 3.32
C SER A 485 -7.51 -33.74 3.21
N ALA A 486 -6.87 -33.68 2.04
CA ALA A 486 -5.55 -33.05 1.90
C ALA A 486 -5.62 -31.52 1.99
N SER A 487 -6.60 -30.90 1.35
CA SER A 487 -6.84 -29.45 1.39
C SER A 487 -7.27 -28.97 2.79
N THR A 488 -8.07 -29.79 3.50
CA THR A 488 -8.55 -29.49 4.86
C THR A 488 -7.47 -29.66 5.95
N LYS A 489 -6.43 -30.46 5.70
CA LYS A 489 -5.26 -30.59 6.62
C LYS A 489 -4.34 -29.37 6.52
N LEU A 490 -4.20 -28.80 5.32
CA LEU A 490 -3.39 -27.60 5.03
C LEU A 490 -4.05 -26.28 5.47
N MET A 491 -5.38 -26.16 5.36
CA MET A 491 -6.11 -25.01 5.94
C MET A 491 -6.05 -24.94 7.47
N LYS A 492 -5.66 -26.03 8.14
CA LYS A 492 -5.55 -26.10 9.61
C LYS A 492 -4.16 -25.71 10.14
N THR A 493 -3.19 -25.36 9.29
CA THR A 493 -1.81 -25.09 9.72
C THR A 493 -1.63 -23.68 10.29
N SER A 494 -1.97 -22.61 9.54
CA SER A 494 -1.79 -21.23 10.03
C SER A 494 -2.61 -20.96 11.29
N LYS A 495 -3.90 -21.32 11.31
CA LYS A 495 -4.77 -21.20 12.49
C LYS A 495 -4.21 -21.87 13.74
N LYS A 496 -3.68 -23.08 13.60
CA LYS A 496 -3.11 -23.84 14.74
C LYS A 496 -1.81 -23.23 15.22
N LEU A 497 -0.97 -22.74 14.29
CA LEU A 497 0.28 -22.07 14.59
C LEU A 497 0.05 -20.72 15.29
N THR A 498 -0.87 -19.89 14.78
CA THR A 498 -1.27 -18.64 15.43
C THR A 498 -1.68 -18.88 16.88
N LYS A 499 -2.52 -19.90 17.15
CA LYS A 499 -2.89 -20.28 18.53
C LYS A 499 -1.72 -20.70 19.39
N ARG A 500 -0.72 -21.36 18.82
CA ARG A 500 0.44 -21.82 19.58
C ARG A 500 1.35 -20.65 19.93
N ILE A 501 1.59 -19.72 19.00
CA ILE A 501 2.34 -18.48 19.29
C ILE A 501 1.57 -17.63 20.30
N ALA A 502 0.23 -17.54 20.20
CA ALA A 502 -0.59 -16.84 21.18
C ALA A 502 -0.38 -17.37 22.61
N ARG A 503 -0.28 -18.69 22.79
CA ARG A 503 0.01 -19.28 24.12
C ARG A 503 1.39 -18.90 24.63
N VAL A 504 2.40 -18.88 23.76
CA VAL A 504 3.75 -18.42 24.10
C VAL A 504 3.70 -16.97 24.60
N LEU A 505 2.97 -16.10 23.88
CA LEU A 505 2.78 -14.71 24.24
C LEU A 505 2.04 -14.54 25.58
N THR A 506 0.89 -15.19 25.76
CA THR A 506 0.07 -15.09 26.98
C THR A 506 0.82 -15.56 28.22
N ASN A 507 1.63 -16.60 28.09
CA ASN A 507 2.47 -17.06 29.20
C ASN A 507 3.52 -16.01 29.60
N LYS A 508 4.08 -15.29 28.62
CA LYS A 508 5.11 -14.26 28.85
C LYS A 508 4.55 -12.93 29.37
N GLN A 509 3.32 -12.58 29.01
CA GLN A 509 2.66 -11.32 29.36
C GLN A 509 2.37 -11.14 30.85
N ARG A 510 2.33 -12.23 31.64
CA ARG A 510 2.06 -12.16 33.08
C ARG A 510 3.14 -11.28 33.76
N ASN A 511 2.78 -10.06 34.16
CA ASN A 511 3.61 -9.03 34.83
C ASN A 511 4.54 -8.18 33.90
N CYS A 512 4.12 -7.84 32.67
CA CYS A 512 4.81 -6.86 31.79
C CYS A 512 4.22 -5.43 31.97
N SER A 513 4.81 -4.38 31.37
CA SER A 513 4.23 -3.03 31.38
C SER A 513 2.76 -2.98 30.92
N ASP A 514 1.92 -2.17 31.57
CA ASP A 514 0.48 -2.07 31.31
C ASP A 514 0.16 -1.74 29.84
N THR A 515 0.97 -0.91 29.19
CA THR A 515 0.79 -0.51 27.78
C THR A 515 1.01 -1.65 26.79
N LEU A 516 2.00 -2.52 27.05
CA LEU A 516 2.26 -3.72 26.24
C LEU A 516 1.25 -4.82 26.55
N GLN A 517 0.81 -4.92 27.81
CA GLN A 517 -0.25 -5.85 28.19
C GLN A 517 -1.56 -5.52 27.45
N GLU A 518 -2.00 -4.26 27.46
CA GLU A 518 -3.25 -3.83 26.80
C GLU A 518 -3.21 -4.07 25.28
N ARG A 519 -2.15 -3.59 24.59
CA ARG A 519 -2.00 -3.72 23.13
C ARG A 519 -2.14 -5.16 22.62
N TYR A 520 -1.54 -6.12 23.33
CA TYR A 520 -1.49 -7.51 22.88
C TYR A 520 -2.52 -8.43 23.57
N ARG A 521 -3.18 -8.00 24.65
CA ARG A 521 -4.31 -8.71 25.27
C ARG A 521 -5.52 -8.69 24.33
N ASP A 522 -5.89 -7.51 23.84
CA ASP A 522 -7.03 -7.33 22.93
C ASP A 522 -6.85 -8.11 21.62
N THR A 523 -5.63 -8.10 21.07
CA THR A 523 -5.32 -8.82 19.83
C THR A 523 -5.42 -10.35 20.03
N SER A 524 -4.98 -10.88 21.17
CA SER A 524 -5.05 -12.32 21.49
C SER A 524 -6.48 -12.78 21.78
N GLU A 525 -7.26 -11.99 22.52
CA GLU A 525 -8.66 -12.27 22.83
C GLU A 525 -9.55 -12.16 21.60
N GLN A 526 -9.40 -11.11 20.79
CA GLN A 526 -10.12 -10.94 19.52
C GLN A 526 -9.79 -12.06 18.53
N ALA A 527 -8.52 -12.49 18.44
CA ALA A 527 -8.14 -13.63 17.61
C ALA A 527 -8.81 -14.92 18.11
N THR A 528 -8.86 -15.14 19.43
CA THR A 528 -9.51 -16.30 20.05
C THR A 528 -11.02 -16.31 19.80
N GLU A 529 -11.68 -15.16 19.88
CA GLU A 529 -13.12 -15.00 19.65
C GLU A 529 -13.49 -15.12 18.16
N ASN A 530 -12.71 -14.50 17.26
CA ASN A 530 -12.87 -14.66 15.81
C ASN A 530 -12.76 -16.14 15.39
N ILE A 531 -11.83 -16.87 16.01
CA ILE A 531 -11.69 -18.31 15.82
C ILE A 531 -12.92 -19.07 16.33
N ARG A 532 -13.51 -18.65 17.47
CA ARG A 532 -14.71 -19.27 18.05
C ARG A 532 -15.91 -19.09 17.11
N LYS A 533 -16.14 -17.88 16.61
CA LYS A 533 -17.20 -17.55 15.65
C LYS A 533 -17.12 -18.37 14.37
N ILE A 534 -15.92 -18.48 13.77
CA ILE A 534 -15.71 -19.29 12.56
C ILE A 534 -15.96 -20.78 12.86
N LYS A 535 -15.61 -21.27 14.05
CA LYS A 535 -15.88 -22.66 14.45
C LYS A 535 -17.39 -22.92 14.50
N THR A 536 -18.16 -21.99 15.05
CA THR A 536 -19.62 -22.03 15.10
C THR A 536 -20.22 -21.97 13.70
N GLU A 537 -19.68 -21.14 12.81
CA GLU A 537 -20.14 -20.99 11.43
C GLU A 537 -19.82 -22.20 10.54
N ILE A 538 -18.70 -22.88 10.79
CA ILE A 538 -18.38 -24.16 10.13
C ILE A 538 -19.30 -25.27 10.64
N LEU A 539 -19.55 -25.32 11.96
CA LEU A 539 -20.45 -26.29 12.58
C LEU A 539 -21.90 -26.13 12.09
N SER A 540 -22.37 -24.89 11.90
CA SER A 540 -23.70 -24.63 11.35
C SER A 540 -23.81 -25.02 9.87
N ARG A 541 -22.74 -24.86 9.07
CA ARG A 541 -22.72 -25.31 7.66
C ARG A 541 -22.61 -26.82 7.50
N THR A 542 -22.02 -27.54 8.47
CA THR A 542 -21.97 -29.02 8.45
C THR A 542 -23.23 -29.69 9.00
N ASN A 543 -24.03 -28.99 9.80
CA ASN A 543 -25.29 -29.51 10.34
C ASN A 543 -26.53 -29.14 9.49
N GLY A 544 -26.33 -28.50 8.33
CA GLY A 544 -27.39 -28.15 7.37
C GLY A 544 -27.43 -29.05 6.13
N VAL A 545 -26.78 -30.21 6.18
CA VAL A 545 -26.87 -31.26 5.16
C VAL A 545 -27.33 -32.52 5.87
N ASP A 546 -28.63 -32.57 6.15
CA ASP A 546 -29.39 -33.82 6.27
C ASP A 546 -30.33 -33.90 5.06
#